data_AF-A0A2P6W2E2-F1
#
_entry.id   AF-A0A2P6W2E2-F1
#
_cell.length_a   1.000
_cell.length_b   1.000
_cell.length_c   1.000
_cell.angle_alpha   90.00
_cell.angle_beta   90.00
_cell.angle_gamma   90.00
#
_symmetry.space_group_name_H-M   'P 1'
#
loop_
_entity.id
_entity.type
_entity.pdbx_description
1 polymer ?
#
loop_
_entity_poly.entity_id
_entity_poly.type
_entity_poly.pdbx_seq_one_letter_code
_entity_poly.pdbx_strand_id
1 'polypeptide(L)' 'MASVSIKLPDNLKKQIEERREEEGYMNTSEYIRQAVREKIKEETQLYSDELKRLIIQGENPEKGENHSLEEVKEEF' A
#
# COMPACT_ATOMS: atom_id res chain seq x y z
N MET A 1 -17.24 8.55 -5.75
CA MET A 1 -15.83 8.52 -5.28
C MET A 1 -15.41 9.94 -4.97
N ALA A 2 -14.61 10.13 -3.91
CA ALA A 2 -13.93 11.41 -3.70
C ALA A 2 -12.94 11.67 -4.84
N SER A 3 -12.78 12.93 -5.23
CA SER A 3 -11.80 13.36 -6.23
C SER A 3 -10.70 14.18 -5.57
N VAL A 4 -9.49 14.06 -6.10
CA VAL A 4 -8.32 14.85 -5.69
C VAL A 4 -7.82 15.59 -6.91
N SER A 5 -7.62 16.90 -6.77
CA SER A 5 -6.98 17.73 -7.80
C SER A 5 -5.50 17.89 -7.47
N ILE A 6 -4.64 17.71 -8.47
CA ILE A 6 -3.18 17.67 -8.31
C ILE A 6 -2.55 18.54 -9.40
N LYS A 7 -1.51 19.28 -9.04
CA LYS A 7 -0.68 20.02 -9.99
C LYS A 7 0.58 19.22 -10.28
N LEU A 8 0.89 19.06 -11.57
CA LEU A 8 2.05 18.33 -12.05
C LEU A 8 2.83 19.20 -13.05
N PRO A 9 4.16 19.11 -13.09
CA PRO A 9 4.93 19.68 -14.18
C PRO A 9 4.54 19.07 -15.53
N ASP A 10 4.56 19.86 -16.61
CA ASP A 10 4.12 19.42 -17.94
C ASP A 10 4.89 18.20 -18.46
N ASN A 11 6.20 18.13 -18.19
CA ASN A 11 7.03 16.99 -18.57
C ASN A 11 6.56 15.70 -17.88
N LEU A 12 6.21 15.78 -16.59
CA LEU A 12 5.71 14.63 -15.85
C LEU A 12 4.33 14.18 -16.37
N LYS A 13 3.47 15.14 -16.75
CA LYS A 13 2.17 14.83 -17.36
C LYS A 13 2.34 14.06 -18.68
N LYS A 14 3.29 14.47 -19.52
CA LYS A 14 3.60 13.79 -20.79
C LYS A 14 4.07 12.35 -20.55
N GLN A 15 5.00 12.16 -19.61
CA GLN A 15 5.48 10.82 -19.25
C GLN A 15 4.36 9.91 -18.73
N ILE A 16 3.45 10.46 -17.92
CA ILE A 16 2.27 9.73 -17.43
C ILE A 16 1.37 9.31 -18.60
N GLU A 17 1.12 10.18 -19.57
CA GLU A 17 0.29 9.86 -20.74
C GLU A 17 0.93 8.76 -21.61
N GLU A 18 2.23 8.86 -21.87
CA GLU A 18 3.00 7.84 -22.61
C GLU A 18 2.93 6.47 -21.92
N ARG A 19 3.22 6.41 -20.62
CA ARG A 19 3.15 5.16 -19.83
C ARG A 19 1.73 4.59 -19.79
N ARG A 20 0.73 5.44 -19.61
CA ARG A 20 -0.68 5.05 -19.62
C ARG A 20 -1.07 4.38 -20.94
N GLU A 21 -0.54 4.84 -22.07
CA GLU A 21 -0.79 4.25 -23.39
C GLU A 21 -0.04 2.92 -23.57
N GLU A 22 1.23 2.87 -23.18
CA GLU A 22 2.06 1.64 -23.22
C GLU A 22 1.44 0.51 -22.41
N GLU A 23 0.89 0.83 -21.24
CA GLU A 23 0.26 -0.15 -20.34
C GLU A 23 -1.24 -0.39 -20.67
N GLY A 24 -1.79 0.29 -21.69
CA GLY A 24 -3.12 0.00 -22.23
C GLY A 24 -4.30 0.46 -21.37
N TYR A 25 -4.11 1.39 -20.42
CA TYR A 25 -5.20 1.90 -19.60
C TYR A 25 -6.15 2.79 -20.40
N MET A 26 -7.43 2.86 -20.03
CA MET A 26 -8.41 3.68 -20.77
C MET A 26 -8.33 5.18 -20.47
N ASN A 27 -7.83 5.57 -19.30
CA ASN A 27 -7.67 6.98 -18.92
C ASN A 27 -6.57 7.18 -17.88
N THR A 28 -6.04 8.40 -17.82
CA THR A 28 -4.96 8.79 -16.91
C THR A 28 -5.33 8.61 -15.43
N SER A 29 -6.58 8.88 -15.06
CA SER A 29 -7.00 8.76 -13.66
C SER A 29 -7.00 7.31 -13.18
N GLU A 30 -7.29 6.35 -14.07
CA GLU A 30 -7.25 4.93 -13.78
C GLU A 30 -5.81 4.45 -13.58
N TYR A 31 -4.91 4.83 -14.49
CA TYR A 31 -3.48 4.57 -14.36
C TYR A 31 -2.92 5.10 -13.03
N ILE A 32 -3.19 6.38 -12.71
CA ILE A 32 -2.72 6.98 -11.45
C ILE A 32 -3.33 6.30 -10.22
N ARG A 33 -4.61 5.93 -10.25
CA ARG A 33 -5.24 5.19 -9.13
C ARG A 33 -4.58 3.83 -8.92
N GLN A 34 -4.19 3.14 -9.99
CA GLN A 34 -3.49 1.86 -9.87
C GLN A 34 -2.08 2.05 -9.32
N ALA A 35 -1.31 2.99 -9.85
CA ALA A 35 0.03 3.30 -9.37
C ALA A 35 0.05 3.69 -7.88
N VAL A 36 -0.90 4.52 -7.43
CA VAL A 36 -1.05 4.88 -6.01
C VAL A 36 -1.41 3.65 -5.17
N ARG A 37 -2.29 2.78 -5.66
CA ARG A 37 -2.68 1.55 -4.94
C ARG A 37 -1.49 0.59 -4.79
N GLU A 38 -0.69 0.42 -5.83
CA GLU A 38 0.52 -0.39 -5.79
C GLU A 38 1.54 0.18 -4.83
N LYS A 39 1.78 1.48 -4.87
CA LYS A 39 2.70 2.15 -3.94
C LYS A 39 2.27 1.99 -2.49
N ILE A 40 0.98 2.20 -2.19
CA ILE A 40 0.43 1.95 -0.85
C ILE A 40 0.60 0.49 -0.46
N LYS A 41 0.33 -0.47 -1.36
CA LYS A 41 0.52 -1.90 -1.08
C LYS A 41 1.98 -2.23 -0.78
N GLU A 42 2.93 -1.69 -1.53
CA GLU A 42 4.36 -1.86 -1.26
C GLU A 42 4.76 -1.29 0.11
N GLU A 43 4.22 -0.13 0.47
CA GLU A 43 4.50 0.54 1.74
C GLU A 43 3.78 -0.08 2.95
N THR A 44 2.65 -0.76 2.72
CA THR A 44 1.83 -1.40 3.76
C THR A 44 2.04 -2.91 3.84
N GLN A 45 2.82 -3.50 2.94
CA GLN A 45 3.29 -4.85 3.12
C GLN A 45 4.21 -4.88 4.34
N LEU A 46 3.82 -5.68 5.35
CA LEU A 46 4.75 -6.11 6.39
C LEU A 46 6.00 -6.61 5.70
N TYR A 47 7.16 -6.02 6.02
CA TYR A 47 8.42 -6.39 5.43
C TYR A 47 8.60 -7.92 5.59
N SER A 48 9.28 -8.58 4.66
CA SER A 48 9.41 -10.04 4.68
C SER A 48 9.92 -10.58 6.03
N ASP A 49 10.69 -9.78 6.77
CA ASP A 49 11.15 -10.09 8.12
C ASP A 49 10.09 -9.89 9.21
N GLU A 50 9.13 -8.98 9.04
CA GLU A 50 7.96 -8.82 9.92
C GLU A 50 6.95 -9.95 9.70
N LEU A 51 6.75 -10.38 8.45
CA LEU A 51 5.97 -11.59 8.15
C LEU A 51 6.61 -12.84 8.78
N LYS A 52 7.95 -12.99 8.68
CA LYS A 52 8.66 -14.08 9.37
C LYS A 52 8.49 -13.99 10.89
N ARG A 53 8.55 -12.79 11.49
CA ARG A 53 8.31 -12.61 12.93
C ARG A 53 6.90 -13.04 13.33
N LEU A 54 5.88 -12.64 12.58
CA LEU A 54 4.48 -13.01 12.84
C LEU A 54 4.26 -14.52 12.68
N ILE A 55 4.87 -15.15 11.67
CA ILE A 55 4.82 -16.61 11.49
C ILE A 55 5.51 -17.32 12.67
N ILE A 56 6.72 -16.88 13.05
CA ILE A 56 7.47 -17.45 14.19
C ILE A 56 6.72 -17.26 15.52
N GLN A 57 6.03 -16.13 15.70
CA GLN A 57 5.17 -15.86 16.86
C GLN A 57 3.92 -16.74 16.86
N GLY A 58 3.29 -16.95 15.70
CA GLY A 58 2.13 -17.84 15.55
C GLY A 58 2.47 -19.32 15.72
N GLU A 59 3.67 -19.75 15.35
CA GLU A 59 4.15 -21.13 15.50
C GLU A 59 4.66 -21.47 16.92
N ASN A 60 4.94 -20.46 17.75
CA ASN A 60 5.39 -20.64 19.14
C ASN A 60 4.40 -20.03 20.15
N PRO A 61 3.26 -20.70 20.43
CA PRO A 61 2.24 -20.20 21.36
C PRO A 61 2.72 -20.11 22.82
N GLU A 62 3.86 -20.71 23.18
CA GLU A 62 4.36 -20.72 24.56
C GLU A 62 5.15 -19.46 24.98
N LYS A 63 5.42 -18.53 24.05
CA LYS A 63 6.16 -17.27 24.36
C LYS A 63 5.46 -15.99 23.93
N GLY A 64 4.30 -16.06 23.29
CA GLY A 64 3.50 -14.88 22.99
C GLY A 64 2.59 -14.56 24.17
N GLU A 65 2.81 -13.41 24.83
CA GLU A 65 1.73 -12.83 25.64
C GLU A 65 0.53 -12.61 24.70
N ASN A 66 -0.54 -13.37 24.95
CA ASN A 66 -1.79 -13.18 24.24
C ASN A 66 -2.43 -11.91 24.77
N HIS A 67 -2.17 -10.79 24.10
CA HIS A 67 -2.89 -9.55 24.39
C HIS A 67 -4.30 -9.65 23.82
N SER A 68 -5.30 -9.36 24.65
CA SER A 68 -6.68 -9.28 24.17
C SER A 68 -6.83 -8.10 23.21
N LEU A 69 -7.83 -8.18 22.32
CA LEU A 69 -8.21 -7.08 21.42
C LEU A 69 -8.59 -5.79 22.16
N GLU A 70 -8.96 -5.87 23.44
CA GLU A 70 -9.21 -4.71 24.29
C GLU A 70 -7.89 -4.04 24.74
N GLU A 71 -6.85 -4.81 25.07
CA GLU A 71 -5.57 -4.28 25.55
C GLU A 71 -4.82 -3.49 24.47
N VAL A 72 -4.85 -3.97 23.22
CA VAL A 72 -4.18 -3.31 22.08
C VAL A 72 -4.85 -1.99 21.68
N LYS A 73 -6.14 -1.80 22.01
CA LYS A 73 -6.87 -0.56 21.70
C LYS A 73 -6.50 0.62 22.59
N GLU A 74 -5.94 0.39 23.77
CA GLU A 74 -5.58 1.46 24.71
C GLU A 74 -4.18 2.04 24.44
N GLU A 75 -3.34 1.37 23.65
CA GLU A 75 -1.99 1.84 23.30
C GLU A 75 -1.92 2.73 22.04
N PHE A 76 -3.06 2.98 21.37
CA PHE A 76 -3.14 3.82 20.16
C PHE A 76 -4.13 4.98 20.28
#